data_AF-E7GBJ5-F1
#
_entry.id   AF-E7GBJ5-F1
#
_cell.length_a   1.000
_cell.length_b   1.000
_cell.length_c   1.000
_cell.angle_alpha   90.00
_cell.angle_beta   90.00
_cell.angle_gamma   90.00
#
_symmetry.space_group_name_H-M   'P 1'
#
loop_
_entity.id
_entity.type
_entity.pdbx_description
1 polymer ?
#
loop_
_entity_poly.entity_id
_entity_poly.type
_entity_poly.pdbx_seq_one_letter_code
_entity_poly.pdbx_strand_id
1 'polypeptide(L)'
;MARIPKVKELINTRLASTYGGWIYCDYCGQNIGYLCYVTYDHFTFDYKCKCGHHGHMHIAFQDSNYIKTSQDKFIIIKNRLCCPHDHSPLLTIFSEKLEDYKFEIVCVECKRKYQEEKV
;
A
#
# COMPACT_ATOMS: atom_id res chain seq x y z
N MET A 1 -7.84 3.24 19.73
CA MET A 1 -6.82 2.22 20.08
C MET A 1 -5.85 2.11 18.92
N ALA A 2 -4.54 2.30 19.14
CA ALA A 2 -3.54 2.19 18.09
C ALA A 2 -3.38 0.70 17.71
N ARG A 3 -3.60 0.35 16.45
CA ARG A 3 -3.30 -1.00 15.95
C ARG A 3 -1.77 -1.13 15.88
N ILE A 4 -1.22 -2.16 16.52
CA ILE A 4 0.21 -2.45 16.48
C ILE A 4 0.44 -3.44 15.34
N PRO A 5 1.27 -3.11 14.33
CA PRO A 5 1.58 -4.06 13.26
C PRO A 5 2.34 -5.26 13.85
N LYS A 6 1.88 -6.48 13.53
CA LYS A 6 2.60 -7.72 13.84
C LYS A 6 3.83 -7.87 12.93
N VAL A 7 3.68 -7.54 11.66
CA VAL A 7 4.74 -7.60 10.65
C VAL A 7 4.98 -6.20 10.12
N LYS A 8 6.25 -5.81 10.07
CA LYS A 8 6.70 -4.58 9.44
C LYS A 8 8.09 -4.82 8.85
N GLU A 9 8.12 -5.04 7.54
CA GLU A 9 9.34 -5.20 6.77
C GLU A 9 9.40 -4.07 5.74
N LEU A 10 10.52 -3.36 5.74
CA LEU A 10 10.78 -2.26 4.83
C LEU A 10 12.16 -2.48 4.25
N ILE A 11 12.22 -2.81 2.97
CA ILE A 11 13.46 -3.07 2.23
C ILE A 11 13.59 -1.97 1.19
N ASN A 12 14.70 -1.21 1.25
CA ASN A 12 15.00 -0.11 0.33
C ASN A 12 13.87 0.94 0.21
N THR A 13 13.06 1.06 1.26
CA THR A 13 11.84 1.87 1.31
C THR A 13 11.74 2.52 2.68
N ARG A 14 11.34 3.79 2.72
CA ARG A 14 11.13 4.53 3.95
C ARG A 14 9.69 4.99 4.07
N LEU A 15 9.12 4.86 5.26
CA LEU A 15 7.78 5.38 5.60
C LEU A 15 7.93 6.59 6.52
N ALA A 16 7.20 7.68 6.25
CA ALA A 16 7.23 8.89 7.11
C ALA A 16 6.72 8.65 8.53
N SER A 17 5.89 7.63 8.75
CA SER A 17 5.41 7.27 10.09
C SER A 17 5.44 5.78 10.31
N THR A 18 4.89 5.33 11.44
CA THR A 18 5.05 3.97 11.92
C THR A 18 4.40 2.93 11.02
N TYR A 19 3.21 3.21 10.47
CA TYR A 19 2.41 2.26 9.68
C TYR A 19 1.37 2.97 8.78
N GLY A 20 1.76 4.12 8.25
CA GLY A 20 1.01 4.89 7.26
C GLY A 20 1.79 6.14 6.92
N GLY A 21 1.29 6.91 5.96
CA GLY A 21 1.87 8.18 5.53
C GLY A 21 2.63 8.09 4.22
N TRP A 22 3.50 9.07 3.99
CA TRP A 22 4.30 9.13 2.78
C TRP A 22 5.29 7.97 2.69
N ILE A 23 5.29 7.32 1.53
CA ILE A 23 6.23 6.27 1.15
C ILE A 23 7.32 6.91 0.31
N TYR A 24 8.57 6.64 0.65
CA TYR A 24 9.75 7.12 -0.05
C TYR A 24 10.62 5.96 -0.50
N CYS A 25 11.26 6.11 -1.65
CA CYS A 25 12.37 5.24 -2.02
C CYS A 25 13.61 5.65 -1.21
N ASP A 26 14.28 4.68 -0.59
CA ASP A 26 15.45 4.95 0.26
C ASP A 26 16.64 5.49 -0.56
N TYR A 27 16.80 5.00 -1.79
CA TYR A 27 17.92 5.37 -2.66
C TYR A 27 17.85 6.80 -3.22
N CYS A 28 16.70 7.22 -3.75
CA CYS A 28 16.56 8.54 -4.38
C CYS A 28 15.87 9.57 -3.47
N GLY A 29 15.33 9.15 -2.32
CA GLY A 29 14.63 10.02 -1.38
C GLY A 29 13.30 10.60 -1.89
N GLN A 30 12.83 10.18 -3.08
CA GLN A 30 11.59 10.67 -3.66
C GLN A 30 10.37 10.00 -3.02
N ASN A 31 9.28 10.75 -2.87
CA ASN A 31 7.99 10.19 -2.50
C ASN A 31 7.38 9.42 -3.67
N ILE A 32 7.02 8.16 -3.44
CA ILE A 32 6.47 7.24 -4.46
C ILE A 32 5.00 6.91 -4.21
N GLY A 33 4.49 7.25 -3.03
CA GLY A 33 3.09 7.10 -2.70
C GLY A 33 2.76 7.64 -1.32
N TYR A 34 1.50 7.44 -0.96
CA TYR A 34 0.97 7.74 0.36
C TYR A 34 0.06 6.60 0.80
N LEU A 35 0.37 5.99 1.94
CA LEU A 35 -0.46 4.95 2.53
C LEU A 35 -1.40 5.57 3.56
N CYS A 36 -2.70 5.34 3.43
CA CYS A 36 -3.66 5.86 4.39
C CYS A 36 -3.55 5.10 5.71
N TYR A 37 -3.52 5.84 6.82
CA TYR A 37 -3.44 5.23 8.14
C TYR A 37 -4.74 4.48 8.45
N VAL A 38 -4.60 3.30 9.06
CA VAL A 38 -5.64 2.52 9.76
C VAL A 38 -6.81 1.94 8.93
N THR A 39 -6.86 2.16 7.62
CA THR A 39 -7.93 1.61 6.75
C THR A 39 -7.59 0.24 6.16
N TYR A 40 -6.40 -0.29 6.44
CA TYR A 40 -5.94 -1.58 5.95
C TYR A 40 -5.46 -2.49 7.09
N ASP A 41 -5.50 -3.80 6.85
CA ASP A 41 -5.02 -4.84 7.78
C ASP A 41 -3.71 -5.49 7.29
N HIS A 42 -3.59 -5.68 5.99
CA HIS A 42 -2.40 -6.23 5.34
C HIS A 42 -2.06 -5.39 4.12
N PHE A 43 -0.79 -5.08 3.94
CA PHE A 43 -0.29 -4.33 2.80
C PHE A 43 1.09 -4.83 2.39
N THR A 44 1.21 -5.23 1.13
CA THR A 44 2.48 -5.59 0.49
C THR A 44 2.66 -4.70 -0.73
N PHE A 45 3.85 -4.16 -0.90
CA PHE A 45 4.17 -3.27 -2.00
C PHE A 45 5.59 -3.52 -2.50
N ASP A 46 5.67 -3.99 -3.74
CA ASP A 46 6.89 -4.15 -4.50
C ASP A 46 6.90 -3.10 -5.59
N TYR A 47 7.99 -2.36 -5.71
CA TYR A 47 8.10 -1.36 -6.75
C TYR A 47 9.51 -1.28 -7.31
N LYS A 48 9.59 -0.88 -8.56
CA LYS A 48 10.80 -0.45 -9.24
C LYS A 48 10.72 1.05 -9.43
N CYS A 49 11.60 1.79 -8.75
CA CYS A 49 11.67 3.22 -8.92
C CYS A 49 12.42 3.56 -10.22
N LYS A 50 12.11 4.71 -10.83
CA LYS A 50 12.83 5.23 -12.01
C LYS A 50 14.31 5.49 -11.78
N CYS A 51 14.80 5.44 -10.54
CA CYS A 51 16.23 5.44 -10.26
C CYS A 51 16.91 4.08 -10.56
N GLY A 52 16.15 3.07 -10.99
CA GLY A 52 16.64 1.72 -11.31
C GLY A 52 16.64 0.75 -10.12
N HIS A 53 16.32 1.23 -8.92
CA HIS A 53 16.29 0.41 -7.71
C HIS A 53 14.91 -0.16 -7.39
N HIS A 54 14.92 -1.33 -6.75
CA HIS A 54 13.71 -2.01 -6.28
C HIS A 54 13.55 -1.82 -4.78
N GLY A 55 12.31 -1.60 -4.35
CA GLY A 55 11.92 -1.55 -2.95
C GLY A 55 10.76 -2.49 -2.67
N HIS A 56 10.74 -2.98 -1.43
CA HIS A 56 9.70 -3.85 -0.92
C HIS A 56 9.22 -3.33 0.43
N MET A 57 7.92 -3.41 0.66
CA MET A 57 7.29 -3.05 1.92
C MET A 57 6.20 -4.06 2.25
N HIS A 58 6.23 -4.59 3.46
CA HIS A 58 5.22 -5.48 3.99
C HIS A 58 4.79 -5.03 5.39
N ILE A 59 3.50 -4.75 5.56
CA ILE A 59 2.91 -4.34 6.83
C ILE A 59 1.65 -5.18 7.06
N ALA A 60 1.60 -5.91 8.18
CA ALA A 60 0.42 -6.68 8.58
C ALA A 60 0.08 -6.42 10.05
N PHE A 61 -1.20 -6.20 10.36
CA PHE A 61 -1.71 -5.94 11.70
C PHE A 61 -2.35 -7.16 12.36
N GLN A 62 -3.00 -8.04 11.61
CA GLN A 62 -3.56 -9.30 12.11
C GLN A 62 -3.14 -10.48 11.23
N ASP A 63 -3.27 -11.71 11.77
CA ASP A 63 -3.29 -12.92 10.96
C ASP A 63 -4.43 -12.76 9.95
N SER A 64 -4.06 -12.57 8.68
CA SER A 64 -4.89 -11.98 7.64
C SER A 64 -6.12 -12.84 7.34
N ASN A 65 -7.17 -12.68 8.14
CA ASN A 65 -8.48 -13.27 7.92
C ASN A 65 -9.25 -12.43 6.89
N TYR A 66 -8.72 -12.35 5.67
CA TYR A 66 -9.49 -11.80 4.56
C TYR A 66 -10.46 -12.87 4.05
N ILE A 67 -11.70 -12.44 3.80
CA ILE A 67 -12.78 -13.36 3.45
C ILE A 67 -12.62 -13.84 2.01
N LYS A 68 -12.16 -12.95 1.12
CA LYS A 68 -12.07 -13.21 -0.31
C LYS A 68 -11.09 -12.26 -1.00
N THR A 69 -10.43 -12.75 -2.04
CA THR A 69 -9.75 -11.91 -3.03
C THR A 69 -10.80 -11.26 -3.92
N SER A 70 -10.89 -9.93 -3.91
CA SER A 70 -11.74 -9.19 -4.84
C SER A 70 -11.04 -9.10 -6.19
N GLN A 71 -11.81 -9.28 -7.26
CA GLN A 71 -11.39 -8.92 -8.63
C GLN A 71 -11.82 -7.48 -8.99
N ASP A 72 -12.54 -6.83 -8.08
CA ASP A 72 -12.99 -5.45 -8.24
C ASP A 72 -11.79 -4.50 -8.26
N LYS A 73 -11.80 -3.57 -9.21
CA LYS A 73 -10.78 -2.52 -9.31
C LYS A 73 -10.99 -1.48 -8.21
N PHE A 74 -9.89 -0.88 -7.75
CA PHE A 74 -9.95 0.28 -6.87
C PHE A 74 -10.72 1.42 -7.54
N ILE A 75 -11.45 2.19 -6.73
CA ILE A 75 -12.05 3.44 -7.20
C ILE A 75 -11.10 4.59 -6.89
N ILE A 76 -10.95 5.53 -7.81
CA ILE A 76 -10.10 6.70 -7.62
C ILE A 76 -10.97 7.87 -7.19
N ILE A 77 -10.83 8.32 -5.96
CA ILE A 77 -11.52 9.52 -5.44
C ILE A 77 -10.45 10.53 -5.03
N LYS A 78 -10.42 11.69 -5.68
CA LYS A 78 -9.43 12.76 -5.41
C LYS A 78 -7.97 12.25 -5.41
N ASN A 79 -7.61 11.44 -6.42
CA ASN A 79 -6.27 10.85 -6.57
C ASN A 79 -5.86 9.84 -5.47
N ARG A 80 -6.84 9.27 -4.76
CA ARG A 80 -6.66 8.19 -3.78
C ARG A 80 -7.37 6.95 -4.27
N LEU A 81 -6.67 5.82 -4.21
CA LEU A 81 -7.24 4.50 -4.38
C LEU A 81 -8.06 4.20 -3.13
N CYS A 82 -9.37 4.14 -3.30
CA CYS A 82 -10.31 3.81 -2.26
C CYS A 82 -10.91 2.42 -2.49
N CYS A 83 -11.41 1.83 -1.42
CA CYS A 83 -12.16 0.59 -1.46
C CYS A 83 -13.45 0.78 -2.29
N PRO A 84 -13.75 -0.09 -3.27
CA PRO A 84 -14.97 0.02 -4.07
C PRO A 84 -16.26 -0.23 -3.27
N HIS A 85 -16.18 -0.91 -2.13
CA HIS A 85 -17.35 -1.25 -1.31
C HIS A 85 -17.72 -0.21 -0.27
N ASP A 86 -16.71 0.40 0.34
CA ASP A 86 -16.87 1.28 1.50
C ASP A 86 -16.39 2.72 1.23
N HIS A 87 -15.75 2.93 0.08
CA HIS A 87 -15.12 4.19 -0.32
C HIS A 87 -14.01 4.68 0.64
N SER A 88 -13.63 3.86 1.62
CA SER A 88 -12.48 4.08 2.50
C SER A 88 -11.20 4.31 1.72
N PRO A 89 -10.43 5.38 2.00
CA PRO A 89 -9.17 5.65 1.32
C PRO A 89 -8.08 4.68 1.78
N LEU A 90 -7.44 4.00 0.84
CA LEU A 90 -6.46 2.96 1.10
C LEU A 90 -5.04 3.47 0.85
N LEU A 91 -4.75 3.92 -0.37
CA LEU A 91 -3.43 4.42 -0.72
C LEU A 91 -3.47 5.36 -1.94
N THR A 92 -2.37 6.05 -2.19
CA THR A 92 -2.09 6.77 -3.43
C THR A 92 -0.73 6.32 -3.93
N ILE A 93 -0.61 6.05 -5.23
CA ILE A 93 0.67 5.70 -5.87
C ILE A 93 0.98 6.77 -6.92
N PHE A 94 2.22 7.24 -6.93
CA PHE A 94 2.72 8.14 -7.96
C PHE A 94 3.37 7.33 -9.08
N SER A 95 2.55 6.79 -9.96
CA SER A 95 3.02 5.98 -11.09
C SER A 95 3.96 6.73 -12.05
N GLU A 96 4.04 8.05 -11.97
CA GLU A 96 4.99 8.87 -12.74
C GLU A 96 6.45 8.72 -12.26
N LYS A 97 6.67 8.24 -11.02
CA LYS A 97 8.00 8.09 -10.38
C LYS A 97 8.46 6.63 -10.30
N LEU A 98 7.57 5.72 -10.64
CA LEU A 98 7.79 4.29 -10.66
C LEU A 98 7.90 3.85 -12.12
N GLU A 99 8.78 2.90 -12.38
CA GLU A 99 8.85 2.19 -13.65
C GLU A 99 7.74 1.13 -13.65
N ASP A 100 7.80 0.26 -12.64
CA ASP A 100 6.88 -0.85 -12.43
C ASP A 100 6.50 -0.91 -10.96
N TYR A 101 5.31 -1.41 -10.66
CA TYR A 101 4.92 -1.67 -9.28
C TYR A 101 3.85 -2.74 -9.17
N LYS A 102 3.85 -3.42 -8.03
CA LYS A 102 2.86 -4.39 -7.62
C LYS A 102 2.50 -4.13 -6.17
N PHE A 103 1.22 -4.05 -5.87
CA PHE A 103 0.78 -3.97 -4.49
C PHE A 103 -0.42 -4.85 -4.22
N GLU A 104 -0.53 -5.23 -2.95
CA GLU A 104 -1.62 -6.00 -2.42
C GLU A 104 -2.07 -5.35 -1.10
N ILE A 105 -3.35 -5.03 -0.98
CA ILE A 105 -3.89 -4.40 0.23
C ILE A 105 -5.19 -5.07 0.66
N VAL A 106 -5.33 -5.32 1.95
CA VAL A 106 -6.55 -5.83 2.56
C VAL A 106 -7.23 -4.69 3.30
N CYS A 107 -8.41 -4.29 2.85
CA CYS A 107 -9.21 -3.28 3.52
C CYS A 107 -9.77 -3.84 4.83
N VAL A 108 -9.69 -3.06 5.92
CA VAL A 108 -10.16 -3.55 7.22
C VAL A 108 -11.69 -3.62 7.34
N GLU A 109 -12.40 -2.70 6.68
CA GLU A 109 -13.87 -2.61 6.77
C GLU A 109 -14.53 -3.76 6.02
N CYS A 110 -14.15 -3.99 4.75
CA CYS A 110 -14.75 -5.04 3.94
C CYS A 110 -14.02 -6.39 4.04
N LYS A 111 -12.84 -6.44 4.70
CA LYS A 111 -11.98 -7.63 4.82
C LYS A 111 -11.69 -8.32 3.48
N ARG A 112 -11.62 -7.55 2.39
CA ARG A 112 -11.29 -8.06 1.06
C ARG A 112 -9.87 -7.70 0.70
N LYS A 113 -9.20 -8.65 0.04
CA LYS A 113 -7.88 -8.46 -0.54
C LYS A 113 -8.02 -7.90 -1.95
N TYR A 114 -7.31 -6.81 -2.21
CA TYR A 114 -7.20 -6.18 -3.51
C TYR A 114 -5.74 -6.21 -3.95
N GLN A 115 -5.52 -6.37 -5.25
CA GLN A 115 -4.18 -6.43 -5.83
C GLN A 115 -4.17 -5.65 -7.13
N GLU A 116 -3.08 -4.95 -7.40
CA GLU A 116 -2.85 -4.27 -8.67
C GLU A 116 -1.36 -4.35 -9.01
N GLU A 117 -1.09 -4.57 -10.29
CA GLU A 117 0.24 -4.68 -10.86
C GLU A 117 0.28 -3.81 -12.11
N LYS A 118 1.35 -3.04 -12.23
CA LYS A 118 1.66 -2.21 -13.38
C LYS A 118 3.07 -2.54 -13.85
N VAL A 119 3.13 -3.03 -15.08
CA VAL A 119 4.32 -3.37 -15.87
C VAL A 119 4.37 -2.46 -17.09
#